data_AF-A0A940RK82-F1
#
_entry.id   AF-A0A940RK82-F1
#
_cell.length_a   1.000
_cell.length_b   1.000
_cell.length_c   1.000
_cell.angle_alpha   90.00
_cell.angle_beta   90.00
_cell.angle_gamma   90.00
#
_symmetry.space_group_name_H-M   'P 1'
#
loop_
_entity.id
_entity.type
_entity.pdbx_description
1 polymer ?
#
loop_
_entity_poly.entity_id
_entity_poly.type
_entity_poly.pdbx_seq_one_letter_code
_entity_poly.pdbx_strand_id
1 'polypeptide(L)'
;MSPFSKPITADTSSEPIDFWRAVAQRGVMALGFHAFEHGGRRDMVAELIAPQQGWARKAAHAAIEVHKMIQLEPHTAALSARAALSAQLGQGPAVRELAIYQGLLLERLWREIAGAPSLRLEALAYPHEEDSALYPDQD
;
A
#
# COMPACT_ATOMS: atom_id res chain seq x y z
N MET A 1 60.18 -5.41 -1.64
CA MET A 1 59.14 -4.55 -2.26
C MET A 1 57.80 -5.21 -2.02
N SER A 2 57.04 -4.76 -1.01
CA SER A 2 55.69 -5.26 -0.74
C SER A 2 54.66 -4.31 -1.35
N PRO A 3 53.66 -4.80 -2.10
CA PRO A 3 52.57 -3.95 -2.54
C PRO A 3 51.64 -3.66 -1.35
N PHE A 4 51.47 -2.36 -1.06
CA PHE A 4 50.51 -1.87 -0.09
C PHE A 4 49.09 -2.16 -0.57
N SER A 5 48.40 -3.07 0.11
CA SER A 5 46.94 -3.17 0.07
C SER A 5 46.36 -1.88 0.64
N LYS A 6 45.75 -1.05 -0.20
CA LYS A 6 44.92 0.06 0.27
C LYS A 6 43.68 -0.53 0.95
N PRO A 7 43.28 -0.05 2.14
CA PRO A 7 42.02 -0.45 2.71
C PRO A 7 40.88 0.05 1.80
N ILE A 8 40.01 -0.87 1.40
CA ILE A 8 38.71 -0.53 0.82
C ILE A 8 37.93 0.14 1.96
N THR A 9 37.88 1.46 1.97
CA THR A 9 36.91 2.19 2.77
C THR A 9 35.53 1.85 2.20
N ALA A 10 34.83 0.94 2.85
CA ALA A 10 33.43 0.70 2.59
C ALA A 10 32.70 2.03 2.82
N ASP A 11 32.21 2.61 1.75
CA ASP A 11 31.28 3.72 1.80
C ASP A 11 29.96 3.19 2.39
N THR A 12 29.84 3.23 3.71
CA THR A 12 28.66 2.77 4.46
C THR A 12 27.67 3.90 4.68
N SER A 13 27.48 4.79 3.70
CA SER A 13 26.48 5.86 3.78
C SER A 13 25.07 5.42 3.36
N SER A 14 24.76 4.12 3.38
CA SER A 14 23.39 3.66 3.19
C SER A 14 22.61 3.98 4.47
N GLU A 15 21.71 4.96 4.42
CA GLU A 15 20.75 5.19 5.49
C GLU A 15 20.06 3.86 5.89
N PRO A 16 19.83 3.61 7.19
CA PRO A 16 19.14 2.41 7.61
C PRO A 16 17.77 2.35 6.94
N ILE A 17 17.51 1.30 6.15
CA ILE A 17 16.19 1.08 5.56
C ILE A 17 15.21 0.85 6.70
N ASP A 18 14.20 1.71 6.82
CA ASP A 18 13.06 1.45 7.69
C ASP A 18 12.32 0.21 7.15
N PHE A 19 12.49 -0.91 7.86
CA PHE A 19 11.91 -2.20 7.49
C PHE A 19 10.41 -2.10 7.25
N TRP A 20 9.67 -1.38 8.09
CA TRP A 20 8.22 -1.29 7.99
C TRP A 20 7.78 -0.40 6.84
N ARG A 21 8.53 0.67 6.56
CA ARG A 21 8.29 1.48 5.37
C ARG A 21 8.52 0.68 4.09
N ALA A 22 9.55 -0.17 4.05
CA ALA A 22 9.80 -1.07 2.93
C ALA A 22 8.70 -2.13 2.77
N VAL A 23 8.19 -2.68 3.88
CA VAL A 23 7.02 -3.58 3.87
C VAL A 23 5.78 -2.89 3.31
N ALA A 24 5.47 -1.67 3.77
CA ALA A 24 4.34 -0.87 3.29
C ALA A 24 4.47 -0.58 1.79
N GLN A 25 5.66 -0.19 1.33
CA GLN A 25 5.94 0.08 -0.09
C GLN A 25 5.68 -1.16 -0.95
N ARG A 26 6.20 -2.34 -0.54
CA ARG A 26 5.95 -3.60 -1.26
C ARG A 26 4.46 -3.95 -1.31
N GLY A 27 3.74 -3.73 -0.22
CA GLY A 27 2.29 -3.94 -0.17
C GLY A 27 1.54 -3.07 -1.17
N VAL A 28 1.84 -1.78 -1.23
CA VAL A 28 1.22 -0.85 -2.17
C VAL A 28 1.56 -1.18 -3.63
N MET A 29 2.82 -1.53 -3.90
CA MET A 29 3.26 -1.89 -5.26
C MET A 29 2.69 -3.23 -5.75
N ALA A 30 2.21 -4.08 -4.84
CA ALA A 30 1.54 -5.32 -5.18
C ALA A 30 0.07 -5.12 -5.63
N LEU A 31 -0.42 -3.88 -5.66
CA LEU A 31 -1.77 -3.56 -6.09
C LEU A 31 -1.86 -3.16 -7.56
N GLY A 32 -2.86 -3.70 -8.23
CA GLY A 32 -3.40 -3.26 -9.51
C GLY A 32 -4.73 -2.56 -9.30
N PHE A 33 -5.11 -1.72 -10.26
CA PHE A 33 -6.34 -0.95 -10.20
C PHE A 33 -7.13 -1.09 -11.50
N HIS A 34 -8.43 -1.31 -11.35
CA HIS A 34 -9.36 -1.43 -12.48
C HIS A 34 -10.49 -0.43 -12.31
N ALA A 35 -10.77 0.34 -13.35
CA ALA A 35 -11.90 1.24 -13.39
C ALA A 35 -13.07 0.58 -14.15
N PHE A 36 -14.29 0.74 -13.65
CA PHE A 36 -15.50 0.28 -14.31
C PHE A 36 -16.62 1.30 -14.10
N GLU A 37 -17.65 1.23 -14.95
CA GLU A 37 -18.84 2.08 -14.83
C GLU A 37 -19.99 1.29 -14.22
N HIS A 38 -20.59 1.81 -13.16
CA HIS A 38 -21.75 1.23 -12.49
C HIS A 38 -22.75 2.33 -12.13
N GLY A 39 -23.99 2.23 -12.61
CA GLY A 39 -25.04 3.21 -12.32
C GLY A 39 -24.71 4.65 -12.75
N GLY A 40 -23.98 4.82 -13.87
CA GLY A 40 -23.54 6.13 -14.36
C GLY A 40 -22.41 6.76 -13.54
N ARG A 41 -21.84 6.03 -12.58
CA ARG A 41 -20.67 6.44 -11.80
C ARG A 41 -19.48 5.60 -12.23
N ARG A 42 -18.31 6.23 -12.31
CA ARG A 42 -17.05 5.52 -12.51
C ARG A 42 -16.46 5.14 -11.16
N ASP A 43 -16.36 3.84 -10.94
CA ASP A 43 -15.74 3.27 -9.76
C ASP A 43 -14.36 2.70 -10.08
N MET A 44 -13.56 2.50 -9.05
CA MET A 44 -12.24 1.90 -9.15
C MET A 44 -12.06 0.92 -8.01
N VAL A 45 -11.61 -0.29 -8.35
CA VAL A 45 -11.25 -1.35 -7.41
C VAL A 45 -9.75 -1.57 -7.39
N ALA A 46 -9.25 -2.04 -6.26
CA ALA A 46 -7.87 -2.44 -6.06
C ALA A 46 -7.80 -3.95 -5.83
N GLU A 47 -6.84 -4.62 -6.46
CA GLU A 47 -6.62 -6.06 -6.33
C GLU A 47 -5.13 -6.41 -6.35
N LEU A 48 -4.78 -7.63 -5.91
CA LEU A 48 -3.40 -8.12 -5.97
C LEU A 48 -3.03 -8.51 -7.39
N ILE A 49 -1.95 -7.97 -7.94
CA ILE A 49 -1.45 -8.35 -9.28
C ILE A 49 -0.63 -9.66 -9.27
N ALA A 50 -0.21 -10.11 -8.09
CA ALA A 50 0.52 -11.36 -7.92
C ALA A 50 0.36 -11.87 -6.47
N PRO A 51 0.48 -13.19 -6.24
CA PRO A 51 0.48 -13.75 -4.88
C PRO A 51 1.54 -13.10 -3.99
N GLN A 52 1.12 -12.68 -2.80
CA GLN A 52 2.01 -12.14 -1.76
C GLN A 52 2.01 -13.05 -0.53
N GLN A 53 3.07 -12.96 0.27
CA GLN A 53 3.21 -13.75 1.51
C GLN A 53 3.68 -12.89 2.68
N GLY A 54 3.45 -13.39 3.90
CA GLY A 54 3.89 -12.76 5.15
C GLY A 54 3.45 -11.30 5.27
N TRP A 55 4.38 -10.45 5.70
CA TRP A 55 4.12 -9.03 5.94
C TRP A 55 3.75 -8.25 4.68
N ALA A 56 4.27 -8.64 3.50
CA ALA A 56 3.91 -7.97 2.25
C ALA A 56 2.44 -8.23 1.87
N ARG A 57 1.93 -9.44 2.13
CA ARG A 57 0.50 -9.75 1.98
C ARG A 57 -0.34 -8.87 2.91
N LYS A 58 -0.03 -8.88 4.21
CA LYS A 58 -0.73 -8.03 5.19
C LYS A 58 -0.74 -6.56 4.76
N ALA A 59 0.40 -6.03 4.30
CA ALA A 59 0.49 -4.66 3.82
C ALA A 59 -0.33 -4.38 2.56
N ALA A 60 -0.40 -5.31 1.63
CA ALA A 60 -1.24 -5.15 0.44
C ALA A 60 -2.74 -5.16 0.79
N HIS A 61 -3.17 -6.05 1.68
CA HIS A 61 -4.54 -6.05 2.19
C HIS A 61 -4.87 -4.75 2.96
N ALA A 62 -3.97 -4.30 3.83
CA ALA A 62 -4.12 -3.02 4.53
C ALA A 62 -4.20 -1.83 3.54
N ALA A 63 -3.40 -1.85 2.46
CA ALA A 63 -3.48 -0.84 1.41
C ALA A 63 -4.82 -0.86 0.65
N ILE A 64 -5.46 -2.02 0.48
CA ILE A 64 -6.82 -2.14 -0.07
C ILE A 64 -7.84 -1.48 0.87
N GLU A 65 -7.73 -1.69 2.18
CA GLU A 65 -8.62 -1.02 3.14
C GLU A 65 -8.41 0.50 3.15
N VAL A 66 -7.17 0.97 3.08
CA VAL A 66 -6.87 2.40 2.94
C VAL A 66 -7.46 2.97 1.65
N HIS A 67 -7.38 2.23 0.53
CA HIS A 67 -8.01 2.63 -0.73
C HIS A 67 -9.52 2.84 -0.58
N LYS A 68 -10.21 1.95 0.15
CA LYS A 68 -11.65 2.10 0.46
C LYS A 68 -11.91 3.32 1.35
N MET A 69 -11.09 3.53 2.38
CA MET A 69 -11.21 4.70 3.26
C MET A 69 -11.07 6.02 2.49
N ILE A 70 -10.11 6.11 1.56
CA ILE A 70 -9.89 7.30 0.73
C ILE A 70 -11.16 7.70 -0.05
N GLN A 71 -11.98 6.72 -0.47
CA GLN A 71 -13.25 7.00 -1.16
C GLN A 71 -14.26 7.75 -0.27
N LEU A 72 -14.15 7.61 1.05
CA LEU A 72 -15.04 8.23 2.04
C LEU A 72 -14.54 9.59 2.54
N GLU A 73 -13.33 10.00 2.16
CA GLU A 73 -12.69 11.23 2.63
C GLU A 73 -12.73 12.35 1.56
N PRO A 74 -13.74 13.25 1.61
CA PRO A 74 -13.86 14.31 0.63
C PRO A 74 -12.69 15.31 0.73
N HIS A 75 -12.38 15.97 -0.39
CA HIS A 75 -11.39 17.04 -0.48
C HIS A 75 -9.94 16.65 -0.14
N THR A 76 -9.58 15.37 -0.24
CA THR A 76 -8.18 14.92 -0.09
C THR A 76 -7.44 14.87 -1.43
N ALA A 77 -6.12 15.06 -1.39
CA ALA A 77 -5.25 14.85 -2.55
C ALA A 77 -5.31 13.39 -3.05
N ALA A 78 -5.42 12.43 -2.13
CA ALA A 78 -5.56 11.01 -2.45
C ALA A 78 -6.86 10.73 -3.21
N LEU A 79 -7.99 11.33 -2.83
CA LEU A 79 -9.26 11.19 -3.56
C LEU A 79 -9.16 11.80 -4.97
N SER A 80 -8.51 12.96 -5.10
CA SER A 80 -8.31 13.61 -6.40
C SER A 80 -7.43 12.77 -7.33
N ALA A 81 -6.33 12.20 -6.80
CA ALA A 81 -5.47 11.28 -7.54
C ALA A 81 -6.18 9.97 -7.91
N ARG A 82 -7.03 9.45 -7.01
CA ARG A 82 -7.90 8.28 -7.29
C ARG A 82 -8.81 8.55 -8.49
N ALA A 83 -9.46 9.70 -8.51
CA ALA A 83 -10.34 10.10 -9.62
C ALA A 83 -9.56 10.28 -10.94
N ALA A 84 -8.38 10.89 -10.89
CA ALA A 84 -7.52 11.04 -12.06
C ALA A 84 -7.05 9.68 -12.63
N LEU A 85 -6.60 8.77 -11.77
CA LEU A 85 -6.22 7.41 -12.17
C LEU A 85 -7.41 6.67 -12.81
N SER A 86 -8.57 6.70 -12.16
CA SER A 86 -9.79 6.08 -12.69
C SER A 86 -10.20 6.65 -14.05
N ALA A 87 -10.04 7.96 -14.26
CA ALA A 87 -10.31 8.60 -15.54
C ALA A 87 -9.37 8.11 -16.67
N GLN A 88 -8.09 7.91 -16.35
CA GLN A 88 -7.07 7.51 -17.32
C GLN A 88 -7.06 6.02 -17.63
N LEU A 89 -7.40 5.15 -16.66
CA LEU A 89 -7.51 3.71 -16.88
C LEU A 89 -8.53 3.35 -17.99
N GLY A 90 -9.54 4.19 -18.22
CA GLY A 90 -10.48 4.02 -19.33
C GLY A 90 -9.95 4.44 -20.71
N GLN A 91 -8.77 5.06 -20.79
CA GLN A 91 -8.18 5.62 -22.01
C GLN A 91 -6.90 4.90 -22.45
N GLY A 92 -6.20 4.22 -21.52
CA GLY A 92 -4.97 3.51 -21.81
C GLY A 92 -4.05 3.34 -20.60
N PRO A 93 -2.75 3.08 -20.81
CA PRO A 93 -1.78 2.92 -19.73
C PRO A 93 -1.64 4.20 -18.89
N ALA A 94 -2.08 4.16 -17.63
CA ALA A 94 -2.09 5.29 -16.70
C ALA A 94 -0.87 5.32 -15.77
N VAL A 95 0.34 5.12 -16.31
CA VAL A 95 1.57 4.89 -15.52
C VAL A 95 1.88 6.03 -14.56
N ARG A 96 1.73 7.29 -15.03
CA ARG A 96 2.01 8.48 -14.22
C ARG A 96 1.02 8.61 -13.08
N GLU A 97 -0.26 8.48 -13.37
CA GLU A 97 -1.35 8.59 -12.41
C GLU A 97 -1.27 7.45 -11.38
N LEU A 98 -0.88 6.26 -11.83
CA LEU A 98 -0.65 5.11 -10.95
C LEU A 98 0.47 5.40 -9.96
N ALA A 99 1.62 5.91 -10.42
CA ALA A 99 2.74 6.23 -9.55
C ALA A 99 2.39 7.32 -8.52
N ILE A 100 1.66 8.36 -8.95
CA ILE A 100 1.18 9.43 -8.05
C ILE A 100 0.24 8.83 -6.99
N TYR A 101 -0.72 8.02 -7.42
CA TYR A 101 -1.70 7.45 -6.50
C TYR A 101 -1.06 6.44 -5.53
N GLN A 102 -0.15 5.57 -6.00
CA GLN A 102 0.61 4.66 -5.15
C GLN A 102 1.47 5.40 -4.13
N GLY A 103 2.10 6.53 -4.51
CA GLY A 103 2.82 7.38 -3.56
C GLY A 103 1.92 7.90 -2.44
N LEU A 104 0.73 8.43 -2.79
CA LEU A 104 -0.22 8.93 -1.80
C LEU A 104 -0.83 7.82 -0.93
N LEU A 105 -1.06 6.64 -1.52
CA LEU A 105 -1.54 5.47 -0.80
C LEU A 105 -0.51 4.97 0.21
N LEU A 106 0.78 4.94 -0.17
CA LEU A 106 1.89 4.60 0.72
C LEU A 106 2.00 5.59 1.88
N GLU A 107 1.97 6.89 1.61
CA GLU A 107 2.04 7.91 2.66
C GLU A 107 0.84 7.86 3.61
N ARG A 108 -0.36 7.50 3.12
CA ARG A 108 -1.50 7.26 4.00
C ARG A 108 -1.31 6.00 4.84
N LEU A 109 -0.98 4.86 4.22
CA LEU A 109 -0.74 3.61 4.93
C LEU A 109 0.34 3.77 6.00
N TRP A 110 1.43 4.48 5.69
CA TRP A 110 2.51 4.73 6.65
C TRP A 110 2.02 5.51 7.87
N ARG A 111 1.24 6.59 7.69
CA ARG A 111 0.63 7.33 8.80
C ARG A 111 -0.27 6.46 9.66
N GLU A 112 -0.99 5.51 9.03
CA GLU A 112 -1.84 4.57 9.75
C GLU A 112 -1.09 3.49 10.51
N ILE A 113 0.22 3.28 10.29
CA ILE A 113 0.92 2.19 10.97
C ILE A 113 2.12 2.66 11.79
N ALA A 114 2.66 3.85 11.55
CA ALA A 114 3.93 4.34 12.12
C ALA A 114 4.03 4.22 13.65
N GLY A 115 2.93 4.39 14.39
CA GLY A 115 2.94 4.30 15.86
C GLY A 115 3.07 2.89 16.43
N ALA A 116 2.65 1.87 15.69
CA ALA A 116 2.78 0.46 16.07
C ALA A 116 2.68 -0.42 14.82
N PRO A 117 3.75 -0.50 13.98
CA PRO A 117 3.62 -0.97 12.61
C PRO A 117 3.07 -2.39 12.46
N SER A 118 3.56 -3.35 13.23
CA SER A 118 3.08 -4.74 13.15
C SER A 118 1.61 -4.87 13.53
N LEU A 119 1.23 -4.33 14.69
CA LEU A 119 -0.13 -4.42 15.24
C LEU A 119 -1.14 -3.69 14.37
N ARG A 120 -0.86 -2.43 13.99
CA ARG A 120 -1.78 -1.63 13.17
C ARG A 120 -1.91 -2.16 11.76
N LEU A 121 -0.86 -2.74 11.19
CA LEU A 121 -0.93 -3.38 9.88
C LEU A 121 -1.85 -4.61 9.89
N GLU A 122 -1.80 -5.40 10.97
CA GLU A 122 -2.67 -6.57 11.14
C GLU A 122 -4.13 -6.17 11.32
N ALA A 123 -4.42 -5.22 12.21
CA ALA A 123 -5.77 -4.70 12.42
C ALA A 123 -6.35 -4.08 11.13
N LEU A 124 -5.53 -3.34 10.37
CA LEU A 124 -5.97 -2.71 9.13
C LEU A 124 -6.14 -3.70 7.98
N ALA A 125 -5.37 -4.79 7.95
CA ALA A 125 -5.50 -5.82 6.91
C ALA A 125 -6.76 -6.69 7.09
N TYR A 126 -7.20 -6.88 8.33
CA TYR A 126 -8.30 -7.78 8.70
C TYR A 126 -9.27 -7.12 9.70
N PRO A 127 -9.97 -6.04 9.29
CA PRO A 127 -10.79 -5.23 10.21
C PRO A 127 -12.01 -5.97 10.81
N HIS A 128 -12.31 -7.18 10.34
CA HIS A 128 -13.44 -8.00 10.80
C HIS A 128 -13.04 -9.24 11.61
N GLU A 129 -11.74 -9.54 11.72
CA GLU A 129 -11.28 -10.70 12.50
C GLU A 129 -11.33 -10.43 14.02
N GLU A 130 -11.42 -9.17 14.46
CA GLU A 130 -11.63 -8.81 15.87
C GLU A 130 -13.03 -9.22 16.40
N ASP A 131 -14.06 -9.27 15.54
CA ASP A 131 -15.43 -9.67 15.94
C ASP A 131 -15.60 -11.18 16.11
N SER A 132 -14.72 -11.99 15.51
CA SER A 132 -14.82 -13.45 15.56
C SER A 132 -14.37 -14.03 16.92
N ALA A 133 -13.70 -13.23 17.76
CA ALA A 133 -13.35 -13.61 19.13
C ALA A 133 -14.52 -13.44 20.14
N LEU A 134 -15.61 -12.78 19.73
CA LEU A 134 -16.78 -12.49 20.59
C LEU A 134 -17.91 -13.51 20.46
N TYR A 135 -17.87 -14.39 19.45
CA TYR A 135 -18.82 -15.49 19.29
C TYR A 135 -18.09 -16.78 18.87
N PRO A 136 -17.38 -17.45 19.79
CA PRO A 136 -17.00 -18.84 19.57
C PRO A 136 -18.30 -19.67 19.58
N ASP A 137 -18.62 -20.26 18.44
CA ASP A 137 -19.59 -21.35 18.26
C ASP A 137 -20.89 -21.27 19.09
N GLN A 138 -21.97 -20.77 18.47
CA GLN A 138 -23.30 -21.24 18.83
C GLN A 138 -23.67 -22.39 17.91
N ASP A 139 -23.21 -23.59 18.27
CA ASP A 139 -23.81 -24.86 17.87
C ASP A 139 -25.20 -25.04 18.51
#